data_AF-S4PW86-F1
#
_entry.id   AF-S4PW86-F1
#
_cell.length_a   1.000
_cell.length_b   1.000
_cell.length_c   1.000
_cell.angle_alpha   90.00
_cell.angle_beta   90.00
_cell.angle_gamma   90.00
#
_symmetry.space_group_name_H-M   'P 1'
#
loop_
_entity.id
_entity.type
_entity.pdbx_description
1 polymer ?
#
loop_
_entity_poly.entity_id
_entity_poly.type
_entity_poly.pdbx_seq_one_letter_code
_entity_poly.pdbx_strand_id
1 'polypeptide(L)'
;MRTMLHDERKLRKSLLDWGVTEAEREAFELLPDDERQCHECKTTCFLSCVTCACTTQVACLRHYEQLCTCAPAVHKLRYRYTLDELPA
;
A
#
# COMPACT_ATOMS: atom_id res chain seq x y z
N MET A 1 15.56 -0.45 -11.85
CA MET A 1 15.15 -0.97 -10.52
C MET A 1 15.36 0.02 -9.40
N ARG A 2 16.52 0.69 -9.27
CA ARG A 2 16.77 1.70 -8.22
C ARG A 2 15.64 2.72 -8.05
N THR A 3 15.13 3.32 -9.13
CA THR A 3 14.06 4.32 -9.06
C THR A 3 12.78 3.81 -8.36
N MET A 4 12.39 2.55 -8.60
CA MET A 4 11.18 1.99 -7.99
C MET A 4 11.31 1.83 -6.48
N LEU A 5 12.52 1.55 -5.98
CA LEU A 5 12.78 1.41 -4.55
C LEU A 5 12.84 2.76 -3.84
N HIS A 6 13.37 3.79 -4.51
CA HIS A 6 13.36 5.15 -4.00
C HIS A 6 11.92 5.67 -3.89
N ASP A 7 11.11 5.43 -4.93
CA ASP A 7 9.69 5.78 -4.94
C ASP A 7 8.92 5.04 -3.84
N GLU A 8 9.10 3.72 -3.70
CA GLU A 8 8.47 2.92 -2.65
C GLU A 8 8.79 3.46 -1.25
N ARG A 9 10.06 3.78 -0.98
CA ARG A 9 10.50 4.34 0.31
C ARG A 9 9.84 5.69 0.58
N LYS A 10 9.78 6.57 -0.44
CA LYS A 10 9.13 7.88 -0.33
C LYS A 10 7.64 7.73 -0.05
N LEU A 11 6.96 6.86 -0.80
CA LEU A 11 5.51 6.64 -0.67
C LEU A 11 5.14 6.04 0.69
N ARG A 12 5.89 5.04 1.18
CA ARG A 12 5.67 4.51 2.53
C ARG A 12 5.89 5.54 3.60
N LYS A 13 6.93 6.37 3.48
CA LYS A 13 7.17 7.47 4.41
C LYS A 13 6.00 8.45 4.41
N SER A 14 5.52 8.87 3.24
CA SER A 14 4.36 9.76 3.13
C SER A 14 3.10 9.17 3.77
N LEU A 15 2.88 7.86 3.64
CA LEU A 15 1.74 7.19 4.27
C LEU A 15 1.84 7.17 5.81
N LEU A 16 3.04 6.93 6.34
CA LEU A 16 3.28 6.99 7.79
C LEU A 16 3.15 8.42 8.32
N ASP A 17 3.69 9.40 7.61
CA ASP A 17 3.56 10.83 7.94
C ASP A 17 2.09 11.29 7.86
N TRP A 18 1.26 10.67 7.01
CA TRP A 18 -0.19 10.90 6.94
C TRP A 18 -0.94 10.38 8.19
N GLY A 19 -0.39 9.39 8.89
CA GLY A 19 -0.91 8.89 10.17
C GLY A 19 -1.30 7.42 10.20
N VAL A 20 -0.93 6.63 9.18
CA VAL A 20 -1.06 5.16 9.24
C VAL A 20 -0.09 4.60 10.27
N THR A 21 -0.58 3.76 11.17
CA THR A 21 0.23 3.16 12.23
C THR A 21 0.33 1.65 12.12
N GLU A 22 -0.66 1.00 11.51
CA GLU A 22 -0.67 -0.44 11.31
C GLU A 22 -0.03 -0.84 9.98
N ALA A 23 0.75 -1.91 10.01
CA ALA A 23 1.37 -2.50 8.84
C ALA A 23 1.36 -4.02 8.93
N GLU A 24 1.01 -4.71 7.83
CA GLU A 24 1.01 -6.17 7.75
C GLU A 24 1.73 -6.65 6.49
N ARG A 25 2.38 -7.81 6.61
CA ARG A 25 3.04 -8.46 5.46
C ARG A 25 2.00 -9.23 4.66
N GLU A 26 2.02 -9.05 3.34
CA GLU A 26 1.09 -9.70 2.42
C GLU A 26 1.79 -10.33 1.22
N ALA A 27 1.36 -11.54 0.85
CA ALA A 27 1.86 -12.25 -0.33
C ALA A 27 0.94 -11.99 -1.53
N PHE A 28 1.05 -10.78 -2.12
CA PHE A 28 0.20 -10.33 -3.22
C PHE A 28 0.15 -11.28 -4.41
N GLU A 29 1.20 -12.06 -4.66
CA GLU A 29 1.26 -13.07 -5.71
C GLU A 29 0.20 -14.18 -5.56
N LEU A 30 -0.27 -14.42 -4.33
CA LEU A 30 -1.29 -15.43 -4.01
C LEU A 30 -2.71 -14.88 -4.09
N LEU A 31 -2.88 -13.57 -4.10
CA LEU A 31 -4.19 -12.92 -4.21
C LEU A 31 -4.68 -12.92 -5.66
N PRO A 32 -6.00 -13.05 -5.89
CA PRO A 32 -6.58 -12.85 -7.21
C PRO A 32 -6.36 -11.40 -7.68
N ASP A 33 -6.32 -11.19 -8.99
CA ASP A 33 -5.99 -9.89 -9.58
C ASP A 33 -6.91 -8.76 -9.10
N ASP A 34 -8.20 -9.02 -8.97
CA ASP A 34 -9.21 -8.03 -8.56
C ASP A 34 -8.97 -7.52 -7.13
N GLU A 35 -8.45 -8.36 -6.24
CA GLU A 35 -8.20 -8.02 -4.82
C GLU A 35 -6.89 -7.23 -4.63
N ARG A 36 -6.02 -7.21 -5.63
CA ARG A 36 -4.74 -6.48 -5.59
C ARG A 36 -4.71 -5.26 -6.51
N GLN A 37 -5.77 -4.97 -7.27
CA GLN A 37 -5.83 -3.78 -8.10
C GLN A 37 -6.27 -2.55 -7.29
N CYS A 38 -5.51 -1.47 -7.40
CA CYS A 38 -5.92 -0.19 -6.86
C CYS A 38 -7.27 0.22 -7.47
N HIS A 39 -8.25 0.53 -6.62
CA HIS A 39 -9.59 0.85 -7.09
C HIS A 39 -9.62 2.12 -7.98
N GLU A 40 -8.66 3.02 -7.80
CA GLU A 40 -8.54 4.27 -8.54
C GLU A 40 -7.80 4.15 -9.87
N CYS A 41 -6.52 3.80 -9.85
CA CYS A 41 -5.72 3.78 -11.07
C CYS A 41 -5.65 2.40 -11.74
N LYS A 42 -6.36 1.40 -11.20
CA LYS A 42 -6.38 0.00 -11.67
C LYS A 42 -5.01 -0.67 -11.75
N THR A 43 -3.99 -0.08 -11.15
CA THR A 43 -2.65 -0.65 -11.09
C THR A 43 -2.66 -1.84 -10.14
N THR A 44 -2.15 -2.98 -10.60
CA THR A 44 -1.90 -4.17 -9.78
C THR A 44 -0.83 -3.87 -8.74
N CYS A 45 -1.20 -3.89 -7.47
CA CYS A 45 -0.32 -3.66 -6.34
C CYS A 45 0.48 -4.94 -6.04
N PHE A 46 1.80 -4.80 -5.93
CA PHE A 46 2.70 -5.91 -5.63
C PHE A 46 3.66 -5.62 -4.48
N LEU A 47 4.25 -4.41 -4.44
CA LEU A 47 5.19 -4.04 -3.37
C LEU A 47 4.44 -3.65 -2.09
N SER A 48 3.38 -2.87 -2.25
CA SER A 48 2.55 -2.38 -1.15
C SER A 48 1.20 -1.85 -1.63
N CYS A 49 0.23 -1.81 -0.72
CA CYS A 49 -1.05 -1.14 -0.88
C CYS A 49 -1.58 -0.67 0.48
N VAL A 50 -2.69 0.06 0.46
CA VAL A 50 -3.43 0.51 1.63
C VAL A 50 -4.80 -0.16 1.64
N THR A 51 -5.22 -0.61 2.81
CA THR A 51 -6.54 -1.15 3.08
C THR A 51 -7.17 -0.44 4.28
N CYS A 52 -8.49 -0.55 4.40
CA CYS A 52 -9.24 -0.10 5.57
C CYS A 52 -10.37 -1.09 5.82
N ALA A 53 -10.71 -1.36 7.08
CA ALA A 53 -11.77 -2.30 7.44
C ALA A 53 -13.18 -1.87 6.98
N CYS A 54 -13.35 -0.60 6.59
CA CYS A 54 -14.64 -0.08 6.12
C CYS A 54 -14.99 -0.50 4.68
N THR A 55 -14.04 -1.04 3.91
CA THR A 55 -14.23 -1.40 2.50
C THR A 55 -13.44 -2.66 2.15
N THR A 56 -13.89 -3.39 1.15
CA THR A 56 -13.15 -4.52 0.57
C THR A 56 -12.16 -4.09 -0.51
N GLN A 57 -12.20 -2.82 -0.91
CA GLN A 57 -11.30 -2.27 -1.92
C GLN A 57 -9.89 -2.01 -1.38
N VAL A 58 -8.93 -1.95 -2.29
CA VAL A 58 -7.54 -1.60 -1.98
C VAL A 58 -7.12 -0.37 -2.79
N ALA A 59 -6.18 0.41 -2.26
CA ALA A 59 -5.57 1.53 -2.97
C ALA A 59 -4.04 1.39 -3.01
N CYS A 60 -3.40 1.81 -4.09
CA CYS A 60 -1.94 1.92 -4.09
C CYS A 60 -1.50 3.12 -3.23
N LEU A 61 -0.21 3.19 -2.88
CA LEU A 61 0.31 4.27 -2.04
C LEU A 61 0.26 5.67 -2.66
N ARG A 62 -0.14 5.80 -3.94
CA ARG A 62 -0.37 7.12 -4.57
C ARG A 62 -1.81 7.60 -4.41
N HIS A 63 -2.73 6.69 -4.06
CA HIS A 63 -4.17 6.97 -4.00
C HIS A 63 -4.80 6.59 -2.66
N TYR A 64 -4.01 6.53 -1.58
CA TYR A 64 -4.53 6.13 -0.26
C TYR A 64 -5.60 7.09 0.28
N GLU A 65 -5.52 8.38 -0.06
CA GLU A 65 -6.51 9.38 0.35
C GLU A 65 -7.87 9.19 -0.36
N GLN A 66 -7.90 8.48 -1.49
CA GLN A 66 -9.14 8.22 -2.20
C GLN A 66 -9.81 6.90 -1.77
N LEU A 67 -9.13 6.06 -0.99
CA LEU A 67 -9.68 4.77 -0.55
C LEU A 67 -10.99 4.91 0.23
N CYS A 68 -11.01 5.82 1.21
CA CYS A 68 -12.18 6.15 2.01
C CYS A 68 -11.95 7.44 2.80
N THR A 69 -12.96 7.90 3.54
CA THR A 69 -12.90 9.11 4.38
C THR A 69 -12.56 8.83 5.85
N CYS A 70 -12.20 7.60 6.20
CA CYS A 70 -11.85 7.25 7.57
C CYS A 70 -10.54 7.93 8.01
N ALA A 71 -10.30 8.00 9.32
CA ALA A 71 -9.06 8.56 9.84
C ALA A 71 -7.82 7.76 9.35
N PRO A 72 -6.67 8.41 9.12
CA PRO A 72 -5.45 7.72 8.70
C PRO A 72 -5.04 6.57 9.63
N ALA A 73 -5.28 6.72 10.94
CA ALA A 73 -4.92 5.73 11.95
C ALA A 73 -5.67 4.38 11.82
N VAL A 74 -6.84 4.34 11.15
CA VAL A 74 -7.60 3.09 10.94
C VAL A 74 -7.29 2.43 9.59
N HIS A 75 -6.42 3.04 8.79
CA HIS A 75 -5.91 2.43 7.58
C HIS A 75 -4.72 1.53 7.93
N LYS A 76 -4.46 0.56 7.05
CA LYS A 76 -3.36 -0.38 7.21
C LYS A 76 -2.50 -0.42 5.96
N LEU A 77 -1.19 -0.37 6.15
CA LEU A 77 -0.20 -0.63 5.11
C LEU A 77 -0.02 -2.14 4.92
N ARG A 78 -0.35 -2.67 3.74
CA ARG A 78 0.03 -4.03 3.34
C ARG A 78 1.31 -3.97 2.52
N TYR A 79 2.31 -4.78 2.84
CA TYR A 79 3.60 -4.77 2.14
C TYR A 79 4.16 -6.17 1.89
N ARG A 80 4.87 -6.36 0.77
CA ARG A 80 5.46 -7.66 0.42
C ARG A 80 6.83 -7.91 1.04
N TYR A 81 7.64 -6.85 1.06
CA TYR A 81 9.02 -6.82 1.55
C TYR A 81 9.21 -5.59 2.44
N THR A 82 10.01 -5.71 3.49
CA THR A 82 10.50 -4.56 4.27
C THR A 82 11.45 -3.72 3.41
N LEU A 83 11.71 -2.49 3.85
CA LEU A 83 12.64 -1.61 3.15
C LEU A 83 14.10 -2.10 3.20
N ASP A 84 14.44 -2.98 4.14
CA ASP A 84 15.75 -3.63 4.28
C ASP A 84 15.89 -4.88 3.38
N GLU A 85 14.77 -5.55 3.08
CA GLU A 85 14.74 -6.69 2.14
C GLU A 85 14.86 -6.25 0.66
N LEU A 86 14.77 -4.94 0.38
CA LEU A 86 14.86 -4.38 -0.97
C LEU A 86 16.32 -3.94 -1.27
N PRO A 87 16.95 -4.41 -2.37
CA PRO A 87 18.36 -4.14 -2.66
C PRO A 87 18.63 -2.67 -3.03
N ALA A 88 19.64 -2.04 -2.41
CA ALA A 88 19.98 -0.62 -2.60
C ALA A 88 20.58 -0.23 -3.97
#